data_AF-A0A2N0NG57-F1
#
_entry.id   AF-A0A2N0NG57-F1
#
_cell.length_a   1.000
_cell.length_b   1.000
_cell.length_c   1.000
_cell.angle_alpha   90.00
_cell.angle_beta   90.00
_cell.angle_gamma   90.00
#
_symmetry.space_group_name_H-M   'P 1'
#
loop_
_entity.id
_entity.type
_entity.pdbx_description
1 polymer ?
#
loop_
_entity_poly.entity_id
_entity_poly.type
_entity_poly.pdbx_seq_one_letter_code
_entity_poly.pdbx_strand_id
1 'polypeptide(L)' 'WPSNSPDLNPIENLWAIIKSKVEKRMPKNISELEEFMVEEWENIPETVLINLSKSMRRRCELIIENNGERIPY' A
#
# COMPACT_ATOMS: atom_id res chain seq x y z
N TRP A 1 16.05 4.86 -5.14
CA TRP A 1 15.38 3.83 -4.34
C TRP A 1 16.42 2.83 -3.89
N PRO A 2 16.60 2.56 -2.57
CA PRO A 2 17.49 1.49 -2.14
C PRO A 2 16.96 0.14 -2.63
N SER A 3 17.86 -0.72 -3.12
CA SER A 3 17.49 -2.06 -3.59
C SER A 3 16.91 -2.90 -2.45
N ASN A 4 15.94 -3.77 -2.76
CA ASN A 4 15.29 -4.68 -1.79
C ASN A 4 14.54 -4.02 -0.62
N SER A 5 14.11 -2.76 -0.77
CA SER A 5 13.30 -2.04 0.24
C SER A 5 11.86 -1.80 -0.23
N PRO A 6 11.00 -2.83 -0.26
CA PRO A 6 9.56 -2.66 -0.53
C PRO A 6 8.83 -1.97 0.63
N ASP A 7 9.38 -2.04 1.85
CA ASP A 7 8.94 -1.32 3.05
C ASP A 7 8.95 0.20 2.88
N LEU A 8 9.88 0.71 2.07
CA LEU A 8 9.90 2.10 1.71
C LEU A 8 8.82 2.47 0.69
N ASN A 9 8.19 1.53 -0.02
CA ASN A 9 7.38 1.86 -1.20
C ASN A 9 5.95 2.15 -0.77
N PRO A 10 5.47 3.42 -0.83
CA PRO A 10 4.11 3.75 -0.40
C PRO A 10 3.06 2.98 -1.19
N ILE A 11 3.34 2.68 -2.47
CA ILE A 11 2.39 1.99 -3.35
C ILE A 11 2.09 0.56 -2.90
N GLU A 12 3.01 -0.10 -2.20
CA GLU A 12 2.76 -1.44 -1.65
C GLU A 12 1.65 -1.40 -0.59
N ASN A 13 1.55 -0.31 0.18
CA ASN A 13 0.44 -0.12 1.13
C ASN A 13 -0.86 0.11 0.39
N LEU A 14 -0.80 0.90 -0.69
CA LEU A 14 -1.97 1.19 -1.50
C LEU A 14 -2.50 -0.11 -2.10
N TRP A 15 -1.62 -0.97 -2.63
CA TRP A 15 -1.98 -2.30 -3.11
C TRP A 15 -2.56 -3.19 -2.02
N ALA A 16 -1.99 -3.19 -0.81
CA ALA A 16 -2.54 -3.94 0.32
C ALA A 16 -3.96 -3.47 0.69
N ILE A 17 -4.21 -2.15 0.68
CA ILE A 17 -5.53 -1.56 0.94
C ILE A 17 -6.52 -2.00 -0.14
N ILE A 18 -6.18 -1.83 -1.43
CA ILE A 18 -7.05 -2.19 -2.55
C ILE A 18 -7.37 -3.68 -2.51
N LYS A 19 -6.34 -4.53 -2.34
CA LYS A 19 -6.50 -5.98 -2.21
C LYS A 19 -7.47 -6.34 -1.10
N SER A 20 -7.31 -5.75 0.09
CA SER A 20 -8.22 -6.00 1.22
C SER A 20 -9.67 -5.58 0.93
N LYS A 21 -9.88 -4.47 0.21
CA LYS A 21 -11.22 -4.02 -0.16
C LYS A 21 -11.85 -4.91 -1.23
N VAL A 22 -11.09 -5.28 -2.26
CA VAL A 22 -11.53 -6.19 -3.34
C VAL A 22 -11.85 -7.58 -2.79
N GLU A 23 -11.02 -8.12 -1.89
CA GLU A 23 -11.26 -9.41 -1.24
C GLU A 23 -12.60 -9.44 -0.48
N LYS A 24 -12.96 -8.34 0.20
CA LYS A 24 -14.25 -8.22 0.91
C LYS A 24 -15.46 -8.28 -0.02
N ARG A 25 -15.28 -7.93 -1.29
CA ARG A 25 -16.35 -8.01 -2.31
C ARG A 25 -16.53 -9.41 -2.88
N MET A 26 -15.62 -10.34 -2.56
CA MET A 26 -15.73 -11.76 -2.89
C MET A 26 -15.99 -12.03 -4.39
N PRO A 27 -15.17 -11.47 -5.32
CA PRO A 27 -15.36 -11.65 -6.75
C PRO A 27 -15.36 -13.14 -7.13
N LYS A 28 -16.23 -13.52 -8.06
CA LYS A 28 -16.46 -14.92 -8.48
C LYS A 28 -15.75 -15.30 -9.77
N ASN A 29 -15.27 -14.32 -10.51
CA ASN A 29 -14.60 -14.50 -11.79
C ASN A 29 -13.61 -13.35 -12.04
N ILE A 30 -12.82 -13.46 -13.11
CA ILE A 30 -11.79 -12.47 -13.45
C ILE A 30 -12.42 -11.12 -13.80
N SER A 31 -13.56 -11.10 -14.48
CA SER A 31 -14.23 -9.85 -14.87
C SER A 31 -14.71 -9.06 -13.65
N GLU A 32 -15.34 -9.71 -12.66
CA GLU A 32 -15.69 -9.09 -11.39
C GLU A 32 -14.46 -8.61 -10.62
N LEU A 33 -13.37 -9.39 -10.64
CA LEU A 33 -12.12 -8.98 -9.99
C LEU A 33 -11.56 -7.69 -10.61
N GLU A 34 -11.51 -7.61 -11.94
CA GLU A 34 -11.04 -6.44 -12.68
C GLU A 34 -11.92 -5.20 -12.41
N GLU A 35 -13.24 -5.38 -12.49
CA GLU A 35 -14.21 -4.32 -12.19
C GLU A 35 -14.04 -3.79 -10.75
N PHE A 36 -13.98 -4.70 -9.77
CA PHE A 36 -13.84 -4.30 -8.37
C PHE A 36 -12.49 -3.63 -8.11
N MET A 37 -11.42 -4.07 -8.77
CA MET A 37 -10.12 -3.40 -8.67
C MET A 37 -10.17 -1.95 -9.14
N VAL A 38 -10.81 -1.67 -10.28
CA VAL A 38 -10.96 -0.30 -10.81
C VAL A 38 -11.83 0.53 -9.87
N GLU A 39 -12.96 -0.01 -9.43
CA GLU A 39 -13.85 0.71 -8.50
C GLU A 39 -13.16 1.02 -7.17
N GLU A 40 -12.45 0.07 -6.57
CA GLU A 40 -11.76 0.29 -5.30
C GLU A 40 -10.58 1.26 -5.44
N TRP A 41 -9.93 1.29 -6.60
CA TRP A 41 -8.89 2.26 -6.95
C TRP A 41 -9.44 3.69 -7.01
N GLU A 42 -10.52 3.91 -7.76
CA GLU A 42 -11.17 5.22 -7.89
C GLU A 42 -11.79 5.70 -6.57
N ASN A 43 -12.21 4.78 -5.71
CA ASN A 43 -12.78 5.08 -4.39
C ASN A 43 -11.74 5.23 -3.27
N ILE A 44 -10.43 5.31 -3.58
CA ILE A 44 -9.42 5.60 -2.56
C ILE A 44 -9.55 7.07 -2.12
N PRO A 45 -9.82 7.34 -0.83
CA PRO A 45 -9.85 8.72 -0.34
C PRO A 45 -8.47 9.37 -0.47
N GLU A 46 -8.41 10.63 -0.88
CA GLU A 46 -7.17 11.40 -0.95
C GLU A 46 -6.42 11.44 0.39
N THR A 47 -7.16 11.40 1.51
CA THR A 47 -6.59 11.34 2.86
C THR A 47 -5.72 10.10 3.07
N VAL A 48 -6.05 8.95 2.45
CA VAL A 48 -5.22 7.74 2.48
C VAL A 48 -3.89 8.01 1.79
N LEU A 49 -3.92 8.60 0.59
CA LEU A 49 -2.71 8.93 -0.17
C LEU A 49 -1.81 9.92 0.58
N ILE A 50 -2.41 10.95 1.17
CA ILE A 50 -1.70 11.94 1.99
C ILE A 50 -1.07 11.28 3.22
N ASN A 51 -1.79 10.38 3.90
CA ASN A 51 -1.28 9.69 5.08
C ASN A 51 -0.13 8.74 4.73
N LEU A 52 -0.23 8.01 3.62
CA LEU A 52 0.86 7.17 3.11
C LEU A 52 2.11 8.00 2.81
N SER A 53 1.95 9.15 2.15
CA SER A 53 3.05 10.10 1.89
C SER A 53 3.68 10.61 3.20
N LYS A 54 2.86 11.04 4.16
CA LYS A 54 3.33 11.54 5.46
C LYS A 54 4.06 10.46 6.28
N SER A 55 3.69 9.19 6.13
CA SER A 55 4.33 8.08 6.85
C SER A 55 5.79 7.85 6.45
N MET A 56 6.18 8.29 5.25
CA MET A 56 7.51 8.03 4.69
C MET A 56 8.65 8.57 5.54
N ARG A 57 8.46 9.75 6.13
CA ARG A 57 9.46 10.33 7.03
C ARG A 57 9.75 9.39 8.20
N ARG A 58 8.71 8.87 8.86
CA ARG A 58 8.88 7.95 9.99
C ARG A 58 9.52 6.63 9.58
N ARG A 59 9.21 6.12 8.38
CA ARG A 59 9.84 4.90 7.86
C ARG A 59 11.33 5.08 7.62
N CYS A 60 11.74 6.21 7.02
CA CYS A 60 13.15 6.53 6.86
C CYS A 60 13.87 6.63 8.22
N GLU A 61 13.24 7.26 9.22
CA GLU A 61 13.78 7.33 10.59
C GLU A 61 13.94 5.92 11.19
N LEU A 62 12.94 5.05 11.07
CA LEU A 62 13.01 3.67 11.56
C LEU A 62 14.11 2.85 10.87
N ILE A 63 14.33 3.03 9.57
CA ILE A 63 15.42 2.34 8.86
C ILE A 63 16.79 2.83 9.33
N ILE A 64 16.94 4.13 9.58
CA ILE A 64 18.17 4.69 10.15
C ILE A 64 18.40 4.11 11.56
N GLU A 65 17.36 4.12 12.40
CA GLU A 65 17.39 3.51 13.74
C GLU A 65 17.75 2.01 13.68
N ASN A 66 17.31 1.32 12.64
CA ASN A 66 17.54 -0.12 12.42
C ASN A 66 18.79 -0.41 11.56
N ASN A 67 19.72 0.54 11.42
CA ASN A 67 20.98 0.39 10.67
C ASN A 67 20.80 -0.12 9.23
N GLY A 68 19.72 0.25 8.56
CA GLY A 68 19.42 -0.18 7.19
C GLY A 68 18.72 -1.55 7.07
N GLU A 69 18.46 -2.23 8.18
CA GLU A 69 17.67 -3.47 8.19
C GLU A 69 16.16 -3.20 8.07
N ARG A 70 15.41 -4.25 7.71
CA ARG A 70 13.96 -4.18 7.47
C ARG A 70 13.20 -3.69 8.70
N ILE A 71 12.29 -2.76 8.47
CA ILE A 71 11.36 -2.28 9.51
C ILE A 71 10.07 -3.13 9.50
N PRO A 72 9.37 -3.24 10.65
CA PRO A 72 8.06 -3.89 10.70
C PRO A 72 7.07 -3.16 9.79
N TYR A 73 6.32 -3.94 9.02
CA TYR A 73 5.29 -3.48 8.08
C TYR A 73 3.98 -4.21 8.37
#